data_AF-A0A198X7D4-F1
#
_entry.id   AF-A0A198X7D4-F1
#
_cell.length_a   1.000
_cell.length_b   1.000
_cell.length_c   1.000
_cell.angle_alpha   90.00
_cell.angle_beta   90.00
_cell.angle_gamma   90.00
#
_symmetry.space_group_name_H-M   'P 1'
#
loop_
_entity.id
_entity.type
_entity.pdbx_description
1 polymer ?
#
loop_
_entity_poly.entity_id
_entity_poly.type
_entity_poly.pdbx_seq_one_letter_code
_entity_poly.pdbx_strand_id
1 'polypeptide(L)'
;MYDNDKKLTTIVGVLYTVSYIAIWLVSGYILWGWIGVTGFTRAILWLIAWMIVGTIADRILIPIILTVVVGLFSIFFEKRR
;
A
#
# COMPACT_ATOMS: atom_id res chain seq x y z
N MET A 1 -22.43 -19.53 -1.85
CA MET A 1 -22.05 -18.26 -2.52
C MET A 1 -21.80 -17.17 -1.49
N TYR A 2 -22.78 -16.78 -0.67
CA TYR A 2 -22.66 -15.73 0.36
C TYR A 2 -21.43 -15.82 1.30
N ASP A 3 -21.02 -17.03 1.72
CA ASP A 3 -19.88 -17.21 2.63
C ASP A 3 -18.51 -16.98 1.95
N ASN A 4 -18.40 -17.34 0.65
CA ASN A 4 -17.17 -17.09 -0.12
C ASN A 4 -16.98 -15.60 -0.41
N ASP A 5 -18.07 -14.87 -0.68
CA ASP A 5 -18.01 -13.43 -0.96
C ASP A 5 -17.56 -12.65 0.28
N LYS A 6 -18.00 -13.08 1.46
CA LYS A 6 -17.60 -12.52 2.77
C LYS A 6 -16.14 -12.82 3.11
N LYS A 7 -15.67 -14.03 2.80
CA LYS A 7 -14.25 -14.38 2.94
C LYS A 7 -13.37 -13.56 1.99
N LEU A 8 -13.82 -13.39 0.74
CA LEU A 8 -13.06 -12.65 -0.27
C LEU A 8 -12.98 -11.16 0.07
N THR A 9 -14.08 -10.54 0.51
CA THR A 9 -14.07 -9.15 1.01
C THR A 9 -13.18 -8.98 2.24
N THR A 10 -13.17 -9.96 3.16
CA THR A 10 -12.29 -9.93 4.33
C THR A 10 -10.81 -10.01 3.92
N ILE A 11 -10.46 -10.90 3.00
CA ILE A 11 -9.08 -11.06 2.49
C ILE A 11 -8.63 -9.80 1.77
N VAL A 12 -9.47 -9.22 0.91
CA VAL A 12 -9.17 -7.96 0.20
C VAL A 12 -9.03 -6.81 1.18
N GLY A 13 -9.88 -6.75 2.22
CA GLY A 13 -9.78 -5.76 3.29
C GLY A 13 -8.46 -5.85 4.05
N VAL A 14 -8.06 -7.05 4.49
CA VAL A 14 -6.78 -7.27 5.18
C VAL A 14 -5.61 -6.91 4.27
N LEU A 15 -5.64 -7.33 3.00
CA LEU A 15 -4.59 -7.04 2.03
C LEU A 15 -4.44 -5.53 1.79
N TYR A 16 -5.56 -4.82 1.70
CA TYR A 16 -5.59 -3.37 1.61
C TYR A 16 -4.94 -2.73 2.84
N THR A 17 -5.32 -3.14 4.04
CA THR A 17 -4.75 -2.60 5.29
C THR A 17 -3.25 -2.85 5.41
N VAL A 18 -2.79 -4.07 5.08
CA VAL A 18 -1.36 -4.40 5.11
C VAL A 18 -0.59 -3.59 4.06
N SER A 19 -1.14 -3.47 2.85
CA SER A 19 -0.53 -2.67 1.77
C SER A 19 -0.45 -1.20 2.14
N TYR A 20 -1.51 -0.65 2.73
CA TYR A 20 -1.56 0.72 3.22
C TYR A 20 -0.44 0.99 4.24
N ILE A 21 -0.34 0.16 5.27
CA ILE A 21 0.71 0.30 6.30
C ILE A 21 2.10 0.16 5.68
N ALA A 22 2.30 -0.81 4.78
CA ALA A 22 3.57 -1.01 4.10
C ALA A 22 3.98 0.21 3.26
N ILE A 23 3.07 0.79 2.48
CA ILE A 23 3.34 1.99 1.68
C ILE A 23 3.74 3.17 2.57
N TRP A 24 3.04 3.37 3.69
CA TRP A 24 3.36 4.44 4.64
C TRP A 24 4.72 4.23 5.30
N LEU A 25 5.04 3.02 5.76
CA LEU A 25 6.34 2.72 6.38
C LEU A 25 7.50 2.82 5.39
N VAL A 26 7.35 2.25 4.20
CA VAL A 26 8.40 2.23 3.17
C VAL A 26 8.66 3.65 2.65
N SER A 27 7.61 4.43 2.37
CA SER A 27 7.77 5.82 1.94
C SER A 27 8.49 6.65 3.01
N GLY A 28 8.10 6.51 4.27
CA GLY A 28 8.73 7.21 5.39
C GLY A 28 10.21 6.88 5.51
N TYR A 29 10.55 5.60 5.45
CA TYR A 29 11.93 5.13 5.51
C TYR A 29 12.80 5.68 4.37
N ILE A 30 12.31 5.62 3.13
CA ILE A 30 13.03 6.15 1.95
C ILE A 30 13.24 7.66 2.09
N LEU A 31 12.19 8.40 2.47
CA LEU A 31 12.27 9.85 2.69
C LEU A 31 13.22 10.21 3.84
N TRP A 32 13.29 9.38 4.88
CA TRP A 32 14.15 9.63 6.03
C TRP A 32 15.62 9.59 5.62
N GLY A 33 15.99 8.58 4.81
CA GLY A 33 17.32 8.47 4.23
C GLY A 33 17.64 9.59 3.24
N TRP A 34 16.66 10.01 2.44
CA TRP A 34 16.84 11.09 1.45
C TRP A 34 17.00 12.48 2.06
N ILE A 35 16.16 12.83 3.03
CA ILE A 35 16.20 14.17 3.66
C ILE A 35 17.38 14.29 4.63
N GLY A 36 17.91 13.16 5.12
CA GLY A 36 18.99 13.14 6.09
C GLY A 36 18.56 13.89 7.35
N VAL A 37 17.55 13.34 8.04
CA VAL A 37 16.92 13.94 9.22
C VAL A 37 17.90 13.94 10.39
N THR A 38 18.74 14.97 10.46
CA THR A 38 19.75 15.17 11.52
C THR A 38 19.44 16.37 12.41
N GLY A 39 18.27 17.00 12.27
CA GLY A 39 17.86 18.15 13.07
C GLY A 39 16.35 18.42 13.03
N PHE A 40 15.86 19.21 13.98
CA PHE A 40 14.42 19.47 14.20
C PHE A 40 13.71 20.04 12.95
N THR A 41 14.29 21.04 12.29
CA THR A 41 13.72 21.62 11.07
C THR A 41 13.60 20.61 9.94
N ARG A 42 14.59 19.72 9.79
CA ARG A 42 14.56 18.64 8.79
C ARG A 42 13.54 17.56 9.16
N ALA A 43 13.30 17.32 10.44
CA ALA A 43 12.26 16.39 10.89
C ALA A 43 10.86 16.92 10.57
N ILE A 44 10.60 18.23 10.75
CA ILE A 44 9.33 18.84 10.36
C ILE A 44 9.15 18.78 8.83
N LEU A 45 10.18 19.12 8.06
CA LEU A 45 10.15 19.00 6.60
C LEU A 45 9.92 17.56 6.15
N TRP A 46 10.54 16.60 6.83
CA TRP A 46 10.31 15.18 6.58
C TRP A 46 8.87 14.77 6.88
N LEU A 47 8.27 15.21 7.99
CA LEU A 47 6.86 14.91 8.29
C LEU A 47 5.90 15.44 7.22
N ILE A 48 6.12 16.67 6.75
CA ILE A 48 5.30 17.28 5.70
C ILE A 48 5.49 16.52 4.37
N ALA A 49 6.73 16.26 3.99
CA ALA A 49 7.05 15.53 2.76
C ALA A 49 6.53 14.08 2.81
N TRP A 50 6.62 13.42 3.96
CA TRP A 50 6.13 12.07 4.19
C TRP A 50 4.60 12.00 4.07
N MET A 51 3.88 12.97 4.64
CA MET A 51 2.43 13.08 4.44
C MET A 51 2.07 13.22 2.95
N ILE A 52 2.74 14.09 2.21
CA ILE A 52 2.45 14.31 0.79
C ILE A 52 2.77 13.04 -0.03
N VAL A 53 3.98 12.50 0.11
CA VAL A 53 4.42 11.33 -0.65
C VAL A 53 3.63 10.09 -0.27
N GLY A 54 3.33 9.88 1.01
CA GLY A 54 2.48 8.79 1.48
C GLY A 54 1.10 8.82 0.82
N THR A 55 0.47 10.00 0.76
CA THR A 55 -0.85 10.14 0.13
C THR A 55 -0.83 9.92 -1.39
N ILE A 56 0.23 10.38 -2.07
CA ILE A 56 0.40 10.17 -3.52
C ILE A 56 0.69 8.70 -3.82
N ALA A 57 1.62 8.10 -3.08
CA ALA A 57 1.98 6.70 -3.20
C ALA A 57 0.78 5.79 -2.94
N ASP A 58 -0.03 6.10 -1.93
CA ASP A 58 -1.28 5.40 -1.64
C ASP A 58 -2.23 5.40 -2.85
N ARG A 59 -2.54 6.58 -3.40
CA ARG A 59 -3.47 6.71 -4.53
C ARG A 59 -2.99 6.05 -5.81
N ILE A 60 -1.68 5.94 -6.04
CA ILE A 60 -1.12 5.34 -7.25
C ILE A 60 -0.89 3.84 -7.06
N LEU A 61 -0.30 3.43 -5.94
CA LEU A 61 0.11 2.03 -5.73
C LEU A 61 -1.06 1.12 -5.35
N ILE A 62 -2.04 1.58 -4.57
CA ILE A 62 -3.20 0.77 -4.20
C ILE A 62 -3.97 0.22 -5.40
N PRO A 63 -4.38 1.03 -6.41
CA PRO A 63 -5.11 0.50 -7.55
C PRO A 63 -4.24 -0.45 -8.39
N ILE A 64 -2.92 -0.23 -8.47
CA ILE A 64 -1.99 -1.14 -9.14
C ILE A 64 -1.94 -2.49 -8.40
N ILE A 65 -1.78 -2.48 -7.08
CA ILE A 65 -1.75 -3.69 -6.26
C ILE A 65 -3.07 -4.47 -6.40
N LEU A 66 -4.21 -3.79 -6.33
CA LEU A 66 -5.52 -4.40 -6.55
C LEU A 66 -5.65 -5.03 -7.94
N THR A 67 -5.23 -4.32 -8.99
CA THR A 67 -5.28 -4.83 -10.37
C THR A 67 -4.40 -6.07 -10.54
N VAL A 68 -3.19 -6.05 -9.98
CA VAL A 68 -2.26 -7.20 -10.01
C VAL A 68 -2.85 -8.40 -9.27
N VAL A 69 -3.40 -8.18 -8.07
CA VAL A 69 -4.00 -9.25 -7.26
C VAL A 69 -5.19 -9.87 -7.99
N VAL A 70 -6.11 -9.06 -8.52
CA VAL A 70 -7.25 -9.55 -9.31
C VAL A 70 -6.77 -10.31 -10.55
N GLY A 71 -5.79 -9.79 -11.28
CA GLY A 71 -5.20 -10.47 -12.45
C GLY A 71 -4.58 -11.82 -12.10
N LEU A 72 -3.82 -11.91 -11.00
CA LEU A 72 -3.25 -13.16 -10.50
C LEU A 72 -4.33 -14.17 -10.11
N PHE A 73 -5.40 -13.72 -9.44
CA PHE A 73 -6.54 -14.58 -9.10
C PHE A 73 -7.24 -15.11 -10.36
N SER A 74 -7.44 -14.28 -11.38
CA SER A 74 -8.03 -14.71 -12.66
C SER A 74 -7.19 -15.79 -13.33
N ILE A 75 -5.87 -15.59 -13.46
CA ILE A 75 -4.96 -16.59 -14.05
C ILE A 75 -4.97 -17.90 -13.26
N PHE A 76 -4.97 -17.82 -11.92
CA PHE A 76 -4.94 -18.99 -11.07
C PHE A 76 -6.24 -19.81 -11.09
N PHE A 77 -7.39 -19.13 -11.22
CA PHE A 77 -8.68 -19.80 -11.36
C PHE A 77 -8.91 -20.34 -12.77
N GLU A 78 -8.46 -19.65 -13.81
CA GLU A 78 -8.54 -20.12 -15.19
C GLU A 78 -7.69 -21.38 -15.40
N LYS A 79 -6.51 -21.45 -14.77
CA LYS A 79 -5.67 -22.65 -14.78
C LYS A 79 -6.24 -23.84 -13.98
N ARG A 80 -7.29 -23.62 -13.18
CA ARG A 80 -7.95 -24.64 -12.35
C ARG A 80 -9.25 -25.20 -12.96
N ARG A 81 -9.68 -24.71 -14.13
CA ARG A 81 -10.78 -25.26 -14.93
C ARG A 81 -10.23 -26.21 -16.00
#